data_AF-A0A9X2KK09-F1
#
_entry.id   AF-A0A9X2KK09-F1
#
_cell.length_a   1.000
_cell.length_b   1.000
_cell.length_c   1.000
_cell.angle_alpha   90.00
_cell.angle_beta   90.00
_cell.angle_gamma   90.00
#
_symmetry.space_group_name_H-M   'P 1'
#
loop_
_entity.id
_entity.type
_entity.pdbx_description
1 polymer ?
#
loop_
_entity_poly.entity_id
_entity_poly.type
_entity_poly.pdbx_seq_one_letter_code
_entity_poly.pdbx_strand_id
1 'polypeptide(L)'
;MALFVAPGVSAQGKLPPYPEALRCAALTHAALVLGKGTPQESQLFDHVIYWGMATADAGRAAGKPAKAVDAEVERDSAALQPKLRAGDGATAAALAGCVSRVPPLDK
;
A
#
# COMPACT_ATOMS: atom_id res chain seq x y z
N MET A 1 33.25 -20.06 -4.23
CA MET A 1 32.45 -18.84 -4.44
C MET A 1 31.11 -19.07 -3.77
N ALA A 2 30.93 -18.59 -2.53
CA ALA A 2 29.73 -18.86 -1.73
C ALA A 2 28.71 -17.73 -1.97
N LEU A 3 27.55 -18.09 -2.53
CA LEU A 3 26.41 -17.19 -2.69
C LEU A 3 25.74 -17.02 -1.33
N PHE A 4 25.80 -15.81 -0.79
CA PHE A 4 24.98 -15.41 0.36
C PHE A 4 23.54 -15.24 -0.13
N VAL A 5 22.68 -16.21 0.18
CA VAL A 5 21.23 -16.05 0.11
C VAL A 5 20.83 -15.23 1.33
N ALA A 6 20.59 -13.93 1.14
CA ALA A 6 19.98 -13.13 2.20
C ALA A 6 18.59 -13.70 2.48
N PRO A 7 18.26 -14.05 3.74
CA PRO A 7 16.88 -14.41 4.08
C PRO A 7 16.06 -13.14 3.87
N GLY A 8 15.20 -13.16 2.85
CA GLY A 8 14.17 -12.13 2.70
C GLY A 8 13.44 -12.05 4.03
N VAL A 9 13.54 -10.89 4.69
CA VAL A 9 12.90 -10.62 5.97
C VAL A 9 11.43 -10.88 5.77
N SER A 10 11.01 -12.05 6.24
CA SER A 10 9.64 -12.49 6.10
C SER A 10 8.90 -11.79 7.22
N ALA A 11 8.18 -10.71 6.89
CA ALA A 11 7.16 -10.16 7.75
C ALA A 11 6.01 -11.19 7.83
N GLN A 12 6.20 -12.23 8.65
CA GLN A 12 5.27 -13.36 8.80
C GLN A 12 4.11 -12.99 9.73
N GLY A 13 3.39 -11.93 9.37
CA GLY A 13 1.93 -12.01 9.35
C GLY A 13 1.55 -12.49 7.96
N LYS A 14 0.62 -13.44 7.81
CA LYS A 14 0.16 -13.84 6.48
C LYS A 14 -0.30 -12.59 5.74
N LEU A 15 0.47 -12.14 4.73
CA LEU A 15 0.12 -10.97 3.93
C LEU A 15 -1.32 -11.13 3.41
N PRO A 16 -2.14 -10.08 3.44
CA PRO A 16 -3.53 -10.18 3.04
C PRO A 16 -3.65 -10.62 1.58
N PRO A 17 -4.78 -11.24 1.19
CA PRO A 17 -4.99 -11.66 -0.19
C PRO A 17 -4.93 -10.46 -1.14
N TYR A 18 -4.58 -10.71 -2.40
CA TYR A 18 -4.32 -9.67 -3.39
C TYR A 18 -5.38 -8.55 -3.46
N PRO A 19 -6.71 -8.82 -3.45
CA PRO A 19 -7.71 -7.76 -3.49
C PRO A 19 -7.65 -6.81 -2.29
N GLU A 20 -7.32 -7.32 -1.11
CA GLU A 20 -7.21 -6.49 0.09
C GLU A 20 -5.91 -5.67 0.08
N ALA A 21 -4.79 -6.29 -0.31
CA ALA A 21 -3.52 -5.59 -0.46
C ALA A 21 -3.64 -4.45 -1.48
N LEU A 22 -4.20 -4.74 -2.66
CA LEU A 22 -4.45 -3.78 -3.73
C LEU A 22 -5.28 -2.59 -3.25
N ARG A 23 -6.38 -2.86 -2.54
CA ARG A 23 -7.23 -1.81 -1.97
C ARG A 23 -6.44 -0.90 -1.03
N CYS A 24 -5.59 -1.45 -0.17
CA CYS A 24 -4.81 -0.65 0.75
C CYS A 24 -3.70 0.14 0.05
N ALA A 25 -3.01 -0.43 -0.94
CA ALA A 25 -2.04 0.29 -1.75
C ALA A 25 -2.69 1.46 -2.50
N ALA A 26 -3.87 1.25 -3.09
CA ALA A 26 -4.61 2.30 -3.78
C ALA A 26 -5.06 3.42 -2.83
N LEU A 27 -5.55 3.08 -1.63
CA LEU A 27 -5.98 4.04 -0.61
C LEU A 27 -4.81 4.89 -0.10
N THR A 28 -3.69 4.27 0.27
CA THR A 28 -2.53 5.00 0.80
C THR A 28 -1.84 5.82 -0.29
N HIS A 29 -1.78 5.32 -1.52
CA HIS A 29 -1.27 6.08 -2.66
C HIS A 29 -2.15 7.31 -2.95
N ALA A 30 -3.47 7.14 -2.95
CA ALA A 30 -4.40 8.26 -3.10
C ALA A 30 -4.20 9.30 -1.98
N ALA A 31 -4.08 8.87 -0.73
CA ALA A 31 -3.82 9.75 0.40
C ALA A 31 -2.49 10.51 0.28
N LEU A 32 -1.40 9.82 -0.12
CA LEU A 32 -0.09 10.45 -0.36
C LEU A 32 -0.18 11.53 -1.44
N VAL A 33 -0.85 11.25 -2.57
CA VAL A 33 -1.04 12.23 -3.65
C VAL A 33 -1.76 13.48 -3.15
N LEU A 34 -2.74 13.34 -2.26
CA LEU A 34 -3.47 14.46 -1.65
C LEU A 34 -2.67 15.18 -0.56
N GLY A 35 -1.80 14.46 0.14
CA GLY A 35 -0.99 14.97 1.24
C GLY A 35 0.37 15.55 0.83
N LYS A 36 0.70 15.63 -0.46
CA LYS A 36 1.96 16.22 -0.94
C LYS A 36 2.14 17.65 -0.42
N GLY A 37 3.31 17.95 0.15
CA GLY A 37 3.63 19.25 0.74
C GLY A 37 3.04 19.48 2.13
N THR A 38 2.44 18.45 2.76
CA THR A 38 1.91 18.54 4.14
C THR A 38 2.88 17.88 5.14
N PRO A 39 2.82 18.23 6.44
CA PRO A 39 3.62 17.55 7.46
C PRO A 39 3.35 16.04 7.58
N GLN A 40 2.23 15.55 7.04
CA GLN A 40 1.86 14.13 7.05
C GLN A 40 2.48 13.34 5.88
N GLU A 41 3.13 14.01 4.91
CA GLU A 41 3.66 13.38 3.70
C GLU A 41 4.64 12.24 3.98
N SER A 42 5.55 12.41 4.94
CA SER A 42 6.54 11.38 5.29
C SER A 42 5.89 10.10 5.82
N GLN A 43 4.92 10.22 6.74
CA GLN A 43 4.19 9.06 7.26
C GLN A 43 3.37 8.38 6.15
N LEU A 44 2.73 9.17 5.28
CA LEU A 44 1.98 8.62 4.14
C LEU A 44 2.90 7.89 3.16
N PHE A 45 4.11 8.39 2.96
CA PHE A 45 5.12 7.74 2.11
C PHE A 45 5.46 6.35 2.62
N ASP A 46 5.74 6.20 3.91
CA ASP A 46 6.02 4.90 4.54
C ASP A 46 4.87 3.90 4.38
N HIS A 47 3.63 4.37 4.53
CA HIS A 47 2.44 3.54 4.30
C HIS A 47 2.31 3.10 2.84
N VAL A 48 2.66 3.95 1.88
CA VAL A 48 2.67 3.57 0.45
C VAL A 48 3.73 2.52 0.18
N ILE A 49 4.94 2.65 0.75
CA ILE A 49 6.00 1.66 0.57
C ILE A 49 5.57 0.30 1.11
N TYR A 50 5.04 0.26 2.34
CA TYR A 50 4.56 -0.98 2.95
C TYR A 50 3.50 -1.68 2.10
N TRP A 51 2.44 -0.95 1.71
CA TRP A 51 1.34 -1.53 0.96
C TRP A 51 1.69 -1.82 -0.51
N GLY A 52 2.61 -1.06 -1.10
CA GLY A 52 3.17 -1.33 -2.42
C GLY A 52 3.89 -2.68 -2.45
N MET A 53 4.76 -2.94 -1.47
CA MET A 53 5.45 -4.25 -1.34
C MET A 53 4.45 -5.38 -1.08
N ALA A 54 3.52 -5.19 -0.14
CA ALA A 54 2.49 -6.19 0.16
C ALA A 54 1.65 -6.57 -1.07
N THR A 55 1.26 -5.58 -1.88
CA THR A 55 0.46 -5.79 -3.08
C THR A 55 1.26 -6.44 -4.20
N ALA A 56 2.53 -6.05 -4.36
CA ALA A 56 3.43 -6.71 -5.30
C ALA A 56 3.63 -8.20 -4.94
N ASP A 57 3.84 -8.51 -3.67
CA ASP A 57 3.99 -9.88 -3.17
C ASP A 57 2.73 -10.71 -3.38
N ALA A 58 1.58 -10.18 -2.98
CA ALA A 58 0.28 -10.84 -3.16
C ALA A 58 -0.07 -10.99 -4.65
N GLY A 59 0.29 -10.02 -5.49
CA GLY A 59 0.09 -10.05 -6.94
C GLY A 59 0.94 -11.14 -7.59
N ARG A 60 2.22 -11.24 -7.21
CA ARG A 60 3.11 -12.34 -7.65
C ARG A 60 2.54 -13.70 -7.26
N ALA A 61 2.10 -13.86 -6.01
CA ALA A 61 1.46 -15.10 -5.55
C ALA A 61 0.16 -15.42 -6.32
N ALA A 62 -0.54 -14.40 -6.81
CA ALA A 62 -1.73 -14.53 -7.67
C ALA A 62 -1.41 -14.66 -9.17
N GLY A 63 -0.14 -14.78 -9.57
CA GLY A 63 0.27 -14.91 -10.98
C GLY A 63 0.17 -13.62 -11.80
N LYS A 64 0.08 -12.45 -11.16
CA LYS A 64 0.02 -11.15 -11.84
C LYS A 64 1.41 -10.58 -12.09
N PRO A 65 1.67 -10.00 -13.28
CA PRO A 65 2.91 -9.29 -13.54
C PRO A 65 2.93 -7.95 -12.78
N ALA A 66 4.11 -7.51 -12.33
CA ALA A 66 4.28 -6.28 -11.55
C ALA A 66 3.65 -5.06 -12.25
N LYS A 67 3.89 -4.90 -13.56
CA LYS A 67 3.31 -3.81 -14.36
C LYS A 67 1.77 -3.76 -14.32
N ALA A 68 1.11 -4.92 -14.25
CA ALA A 68 -0.35 -4.95 -14.11
C ALA A 68 -0.79 -4.52 -12.71
N VAL A 69 -0.06 -4.96 -11.68
CA VAL A 69 -0.32 -4.54 -10.29
C VAL A 69 -0.19 -3.03 -10.14
N ASP A 70 0.87 -2.43 -10.68
CA ASP A 70 1.09 -0.98 -10.61
C ASP A 70 -0.03 -0.21 -11.32
N ALA A 71 -0.42 -0.64 -12.52
CA ALA A 71 -1.52 -0.05 -13.26
C ALA A 71 -2.87 -0.18 -12.52
N GLU A 72 -3.10 -1.29 -11.80
CA GLU A 72 -4.27 -1.47 -10.97
C GLU A 72 -4.28 -0.51 -9.76
N VAL A 73 -3.14 -0.35 -9.08
CA VAL A 73 -2.97 0.60 -7.97
C VAL A 73 -3.22 2.04 -8.43
N GLU A 74 -2.62 2.48 -9.54
CA GLU A 74 -2.79 3.83 -10.07
C GLU A 74 -4.25 4.13 -10.43
N ARG A 75 -4.90 3.20 -11.15
CA ARG A 75 -6.30 3.30 -11.57
C ARG A 75 -7.24 3.38 -10.37
N ASP A 76 -7.07 2.51 -9.38
CA ASP A 76 -7.92 2.49 -8.18
C ASP A 76 -7.67 3.72 -7.29
N SER A 77 -6.40 4.15 -7.17
CA SER A 77 -6.02 5.38 -6.47
C SER A 77 -6.71 6.59 -7.08
N ALA A 78 -6.68 6.74 -8.42
CA ALA A 78 -7.32 7.86 -9.11
C ALA A 78 -8.83 7.92 -8.83
N ALA A 79 -9.50 6.77 -8.74
CA ALA A 79 -10.93 6.68 -8.41
C ALA A 79 -11.23 7.01 -6.92
N LEU A 80 -10.28 6.79 -6.01
CA LEU A 80 -10.42 7.06 -4.58
C LEU A 80 -10.12 8.51 -4.19
N GLN A 81 -9.25 9.19 -4.92
CA GLN A 81 -8.89 10.59 -4.67
C GLN A 81 -10.10 11.54 -4.53
N PRO A 82 -11.10 11.58 -5.45
CA PRO A 82 -12.24 12.49 -5.29
C PRO A 82 -13.07 12.16 -4.04
N LYS A 83 -13.19 10.88 -3.66
CA LYS A 83 -13.91 10.46 -2.45
C LYS A 83 -13.20 10.92 -1.18
N LEU A 84 -11.88 10.75 -1.13
CA LEU A 84 -11.05 11.24 -0.02
C LEU A 84 -11.09 12.78 0.06
N ARG A 85 -10.99 13.49 -1.06
CA ARG A 85 -11.14 14.97 -1.10
C ARG A 85 -12.49 15.43 -0.58
N ALA A 86 -13.56 14.68 -0.89
CA ALA A 86 -14.91 14.96 -0.43
C ALA A 86 -15.16 14.56 1.03
N GLY A 87 -14.18 13.96 1.72
CA GLY A 87 -14.34 13.49 3.10
C GLY A 87 -15.29 12.31 3.23
N ASP A 88 -15.41 11.45 2.20
CA ASP A 88 -16.26 10.26 2.26
C ASP A 88 -15.87 9.37 3.45
N GLY A 89 -16.76 9.26 4.44
CA GLY A 89 -16.46 8.60 5.71
C GLY A 89 -16.10 7.13 5.56
N ALA A 90 -16.72 6.42 4.61
CA ALA A 90 -16.42 5.02 4.35
C ALA A 90 -15.00 4.83 3.76
N THR A 91 -14.64 5.67 2.80
CA THR A 91 -13.29 5.68 2.19
C THR A 91 -12.22 6.08 3.22
N ALA A 92 -12.51 7.08 4.05
CA ALA A 92 -11.62 7.52 5.13
C ALA A 92 -11.43 6.41 6.19
N ALA A 93 -12.50 5.73 6.61
CA ALA A 93 -12.43 4.62 7.56
C ALA A 93 -11.64 3.43 6.98
N ALA A 94 -11.82 3.13 5.69
CA ALA A 94 -11.04 2.09 5.02
C ALA A 94 -9.54 2.43 4.98
N LEU A 95 -9.19 3.69 4.67
CA LEU A 95 -7.81 4.18 4.72
C LEU A 95 -7.23 4.04 6.14
N ALA A 96 -7.96 4.48 7.16
CA ALA A 96 -7.52 4.37 8.56
C ALA A 96 -7.26 2.90 8.96
N GLY A 97 -8.13 1.97 8.52
CA GLY A 97 -7.92 0.53 8.73
C GLY A 97 -6.64 0.01 8.07
N CYS A 98 -6.34 0.43 6.84
CA CYS A 98 -5.10 0.08 6.16
C CYS A 98 -3.86 0.66 6.87
N VAL A 99 -3.92 1.91 7.31
CA VAL A 99 -2.83 2.59 8.01
C VAL A 99 -2.53 1.95 9.36
N SER A 100 -3.56 1.57 10.13
CA SER A 100 -3.39 0.94 11.46
C SER A 100 -2.64 -0.39 11.46
N ARG A 101 -2.48 -1.02 10.29
CA ARG A 101 -1.78 -2.30 10.11
C ARG A 101 -0.35 -2.14 9.64
N VAL A 102 0.08 -0.92 9.30
CA VAL A 102 1.46 -0.64 8.96
C VAL A 102 2.26 -0.62 10.26
N PRO A 103 3.29 -1.46 10.41
CA PRO A 103 4.15 -1.40 11.59
C PRO A 103 4.86 -0.05 11.68
N PRO A 104 5.04 0.51 12.89
CA PRO A 104 5.89 1.69 13.08
C PRO A 104 7.32 1.38 12.62
N LEU A 105 7.92 2.31 11.85
CA LEU A 105 9.29 2.16 11.32
C LEU A 105 10.36 2.68 12.29
N ASP A 106 9.94 3.25 13.41
CA ASP A 106 10.76 3.74 14.51
C ASP A 106 11.21 2.59 15.43
N LYS A 107 12.44 2.13 15.19
CA LYS A 107 13.33 1.51 16.18
C LYS A 107 14.71 2.14 16.10
#